data_AF-A0A7X8PHG8-F1
#
_entry.id   AF-A0A7X8PHG8-F1
#
_cell.length_a   1.000
_cell.length_b   1.000
_cell.length_c   1.000
_cell.angle_alpha   90.00
_cell.angle_beta   90.00
_cell.angle_gamma   90.00
#
_symmetry.space_group_name_H-M   'P 1'
#
loop_
_entity.id
_entity.type
_entity.pdbx_description
1 polymer ?
#
loop_
_entity_poly.entity_id
_entity_poly.type
_entity_poly.pdbx_seq_one_letter_code
_entity_poly.pdbx_strand_id
1 'polypeptide(L)'
;MCKRATGGAFATLVQAPLAAFEWTQGKARIYRSSPIAIRGFCPDCGTPLFLRYDDDELIRVTVGSLDHPQRVVPSSHYGVESRLGWADIGLDLPQEETRERF
;
A
#
# COMPACT_ATOMS: atom_id res chain seq x y z
N MET A 1 8.99 -3.75 3.13
CA MET A 1 8.52 -4.44 1.90
C MET A 1 8.00 -3.51 0.79
N CYS A 2 7.34 -2.39 1.10
CA CYS A 2 6.66 -1.53 0.10
C CYS A 2 7.52 -1.12 -1.10
N LYS A 3 8.79 -0.72 -0.88
CA LYS A 3 9.73 -0.37 -1.97
C LYS A 3 9.90 -1.51 -2.97
N ARG A 4 10.18 -2.72 -2.46
CA ARG A 4 10.36 -3.92 -3.30
C ARG A 4 9.08 -4.31 -4.03
N ALA A 5 7.93 -4.18 -3.37
CA ALA A 5 6.64 -4.56 -3.94
C ALA A 5 6.17 -3.63 -5.06
N THR A 6 6.60 -2.36 -5.04
CA THR A 6 6.16 -1.34 -6.01
C THR A 6 7.24 -0.88 -6.98
N GLY A 7 8.50 -1.24 -6.72
CA GLY A 7 9.65 -0.69 -7.44
C GLY A 7 9.96 0.78 -7.13
N GLY A 8 9.18 1.44 -6.26
CA GLY A 8 9.32 2.84 -5.91
C GLY A 8 10.15 3.11 -4.65
N ALA A 9 10.41 4.40 -4.38
CA ALA A 9 11.07 4.86 -3.16
C ALA A 9 10.23 4.61 -1.89
N PHE A 10 8.91 4.62 -2.06
CA PHE A 10 7.89 4.33 -1.08
C PHE A 10 6.60 3.95 -1.84
N ALA A 11 5.57 3.52 -1.11
CA ALA A 11 4.25 3.31 -1.67
C ALA A 11 3.27 4.24 -0.96
N THR A 12 2.49 5.01 -1.72
CA THR A 12 1.36 5.75 -1.18
C THR A 12 0.15 4.82 -1.17
N LEU A 13 -0.42 4.60 0.01
CA LEU A 13 -1.55 3.69 0.22
C LEU A 13 -2.72 4.45 0.84
N VAL A 14 -3.94 4.14 0.41
CA VAL A 14 -5.17 4.57 1.08
C VAL A 14 -5.82 3.36 1.74
N GLN A 15 -6.31 3.53 2.96
CA GLN A 15 -6.98 2.49 3.72
C GLN A 15 -8.49 2.61 3.58
N ALA A 16 -9.17 1.48 3.40
CA ALA A 16 -10.61 1.38 3.47
C ALA A 16 -11.02 0.11 4.24
N PRO A 17 -12.20 0.10 4.89
CA PRO A 17 -12.78 -1.13 5.40
C PRO A 17 -12.95 -2.12 4.26
N LEU A 18 -12.57 -3.38 4.48
CA LEU A 18 -12.70 -4.42 3.47
C LEU A 18 -14.16 -4.59 3.00
N ALA A 19 -15.11 -4.50 3.93
CA ALA A 19 -16.53 -4.58 3.64
C ALA A 19 -17.06 -3.46 2.73
N ALA A 20 -16.30 -2.37 2.57
CA ALA A 20 -16.63 -1.25 1.69
C ALA A 20 -15.88 -1.31 0.33
N PHE A 21 -15.15 -2.39 0.06
CA PHE A 21 -14.40 -2.58 -1.17
C PHE A 21 -15.00 -3.71 -2.01
N GLU A 22 -15.22 -3.44 -3.30
CA GLU A 22 -15.67 -4.44 -4.26
C GLU A 22 -14.92 -4.34 -5.60
N TRP A 23 -14.73 -5.49 -6.25
CA TRP A 23 -14.26 -5.52 -7.64
C TRP A 23 -15.46 -5.34 -8.56
N THR A 24 -15.57 -4.18 -9.19
CA THR A 24 -16.63 -3.90 -10.17
C THR A 24 -16.34 -4.55 -11.52
N GLN A 25 -15.07 -4.74 -11.85
CA GLN A 25 -14.60 -5.37 -13.09
C GLN A 25 -13.28 -6.12 -12.86
N GLY A 26 -13.09 -7.21 -13.61
CA GLY A 26 -11.89 -8.03 -13.53
C GLY A 26 -11.65 -8.62 -12.13
N LYS A 27 -10.42 -9.05 -11.89
CA LYS A 27 -9.94 -9.47 -10.57
C LYS A 27 -8.43 -9.35 -10.49
N ALA A 28 -7.93 -8.98 -9.32
CA ALA A 28 -6.49 -9.01 -9.05
C ALA A 28 -5.97 -10.45 -8.98
N ARG A 29 -4.73 -10.67 -9.43
CA ARG A 29 -3.98 -11.87 -9.04
C ARG A 29 -3.36 -11.62 -7.66
N ILE A 30 -3.53 -12.59 -6.76
CA ILE A 30 -3.14 -12.47 -5.36
C ILE A 30 -1.98 -13.43 -5.07
N TYR A 31 -1.03 -13.00 -4.23
CA TYR A 31 0.03 -13.86 -3.70
C TYR A 31 0.31 -13.53 -2.23
N ARG A 32 0.78 -14.54 -1.48
CA ARG A 32 1.26 -14.41 -0.10
C ARG A 32 2.59 -13.65 -0.12
N SER A 33 2.57 -12.39 0.27
CA SER A 33 3.74 -11.50 0.17
C SER A 33 4.66 -11.58 1.39
N SER A 34 4.13 -12.04 2.53
CA SER A 34 4.84 -12.31 3.79
C SER A 34 4.01 -13.27 4.64
N PRO A 35 4.51 -13.76 5.79
CA PRO A 35 3.73 -14.60 6.70
C PRO A 35 2.43 -13.96 7.19
N ILE A 36 2.32 -12.63 7.18
CA ILE A 36 1.20 -11.87 7.76
C ILE A 36 0.36 -11.10 6.72
N ALA A 37 0.73 -11.17 5.43
CA ALA A 37 0.12 -10.29 4.44
C ALA A 37 0.07 -10.86 3.03
N ILE A 38 -1.04 -10.58 2.35
CA ILE A 38 -1.20 -10.80 0.91
C ILE A 38 -1.14 -9.49 0.14
N ARG A 39 -0.73 -9.58 -1.12
CA ARG A 39 -0.76 -8.47 -2.08
C ARG A 39 -1.45 -8.89 -3.35
N GLY A 40 -2.14 -7.94 -3.98
CA GLY A 40 -2.79 -8.11 -5.27
C GLY A 40 -2.19 -7.22 -6.35
N PHE A 41 -2.16 -7.70 -7.58
CA PHE A 41 -1.71 -6.96 -8.75
C PHE A 41 -2.56 -7.28 -9.99
N CYS A 42 -2.51 -6.40 -10.99
CA CYS A 42 -3.16 -6.62 -12.27
C CYS A 42 -2.47 -7.77 -13.03
N PRO A 43 -3.15 -8.86 -13.40
CA PRO A 43 -2.52 -9.99 -14.08
C PRO A 43 -1.96 -9.65 -15.47
N ASP A 44 -2.46 -8.59 -16.11
CA ASP A 44 -2.12 -8.26 -17.49
C ASP A 44 -0.92 -7.30 -17.58
N CYS A 45 -0.83 -6.30 -16.70
CA CYS A 45 0.23 -5.29 -16.74
C CYS A 45 1.17 -5.29 -15.51
N GLY A 46 0.87 -6.08 -14.48
CA GLY A 46 1.71 -6.18 -13.28
C GLY A 46 1.54 -5.05 -12.26
N THR A 47 0.69 -4.05 -12.52
CA THR A 47 0.46 -2.93 -11.58
C THR A 47 0.04 -3.45 -10.20
N PRO A 48 0.77 -3.10 -9.12
CA PRO A 48 0.36 -3.43 -7.75
C PRO A 48 -0.92 -2.68 -7.39
N LEU A 49 -1.93 -3.39 -6.89
CA LEU A 49 -3.26 -2.84 -6.61
C LEU A 49 -3.54 -2.71 -5.12
N PHE A 50 -3.17 -3.70 -4.30
CA PHE A 50 -3.46 -3.64 -2.87
C PHE A 50 -2.51 -4.46 -1.98
N LEU A 51 -2.56 -4.15 -0.69
CA LEU A 51 -2.01 -4.89 0.44
C LEU A 51 -3.15 -5.19 1.43
N ARG A 52 -3.18 -6.40 1.99
CA ARG A 52 -4.01 -6.76 3.14
C ARG A 52 -3.18 -7.53 4.16
N TYR A 53 -3.35 -7.19 5.43
CA TYR A 53 -2.83 -8.01 6.52
C TYR A 53 -3.88 -9.05 6.92
N ASP A 54 -3.42 -10.12 7.58
CA ASP A 54 -4.29 -11.19 8.04
C ASP A 54 -5.01 -10.85 9.36
N ASP A 55 -4.50 -9.86 10.12
CA ASP A 55 -4.98 -9.47 11.45
C ASP A 55 -5.89 -8.24 11.46
N ASP A 56 -6.23 -7.68 10.30
CA ASP A 56 -7.16 -6.57 10.17
C ASP A 56 -8.21 -6.74 9.06
N GLU A 57 -9.33 -6.02 9.20
CA GLU A 57 -10.40 -5.95 8.22
C GLU A 57 -10.24 -4.74 7.29
N LEU A 58 -8.99 -4.40 6.95
CA LEU A 58 -8.66 -3.27 6.10
C LEU A 58 -8.03 -3.72 4.78
N ILE A 59 -8.33 -2.98 3.72
CA ILE A 59 -7.61 -3.05 2.46
C ILE A 59 -6.83 -1.76 2.26
N ARG A 60 -5.56 -1.90 1.88
CA ARG A 60 -4.66 -0.78 1.55
C ARG A 60 -4.49 -0.75 0.03
N VAL A 61 -5.17 0.16 -0.64
CA VAL A 61 -5.12 0.31 -2.10
C VAL A 61 -3.95 1.23 -2.47
N THR A 62 -3.22 0.90 -3.54
CA THR A 62 -2.15 1.76 -4.06
C THR A 62 -2.76 3.00 -4.69
N VAL A 63 -2.43 4.19 -4.17
CA VAL A 63 -3.03 5.45 -4.62
C VAL A 63 -2.81 5.69 -6.10
N GLY A 64 -1.62 5.37 -6.62
CA GLY A 64 -1.29 5.53 -8.04
C GLY A 64 -2.07 4.61 -8.99
N SER A 65 -2.83 3.63 -8.48
CA SER A 65 -3.72 2.79 -9.31
C SER A 65 -5.14 3.34 -9.44
N LEU A 66 -5.47 4.42 -8.74
CA LEU A 66 -6.79 5.05 -8.80
C LEU A 66 -6.91 5.98 -10.01
N ASP A 67 -8.14 6.22 -10.47
CA ASP A 67 -8.42 7.15 -11.58
C ASP A 67 -8.09 8.62 -11.25
N HIS A 68 -8.18 8.98 -9.96
CA HIS A 68 -7.98 10.34 -9.46
C HIS A 68 -7.02 10.37 -8.26
N PRO A 69 -5.75 9.97 -8.43
CA PRO A 69 -4.79 9.82 -7.34
C PRO A 69 -4.52 11.14 -6.60
N GLN A 70 -4.63 12.28 -7.27
CA GLN A 70 -4.44 13.63 -6.72
C GLN A 70 -5.45 14.01 -5.63
N ARG A 71 -6.57 13.28 -5.50
CA ARG A 71 -7.56 13.51 -4.44
C ARG A 71 -7.11 12.95 -3.09
N VAL A 72 -6.11 12.08 -3.09
CA VAL A 72 -5.55 11.52 -1.85
C VAL A 72 -4.38 12.37 -1.41
N VAL A 73 -4.53 13.02 -0.26
CA VAL A 73 -3.45 13.76 0.40
C VAL A 73 -2.91 12.88 1.54
N PRO A 74 -1.62 12.49 1.53
CA PRO A 74 -1.03 11.72 2.62
C PRO A 74 -1.14 12.47 3.95
N SER A 75 -1.54 11.76 5.00
CA SER A 75 -1.69 12.32 6.35
C SER A 75 -0.60 11.85 7.32
N SER A 76 0.20 10.86 6.96
CA SER A 76 1.28 10.32 7.79
C SER A 76 2.27 9.48 6.95
N HIS A 77 3.43 9.19 7.54
CA HIS A 77 4.39 8.22 7.03
C HIS A 77 4.47 7.00 7.95
N TYR A 78 4.51 5.81 7.36
CA TYR A 78 4.63 4.55 8.07
C TYR A 78 5.82 3.74 7.55
N GLY A 79 6.56 3.09 8.44
CA GLY A 79 7.78 2.36 8.12
C GLY A 79 8.97 3.29 7.81
N VAL A 80 9.05 4.42 8.53
CA VAL A 80 10.03 5.49 8.28
C VAL A 80 11.48 5.06 8.54
N GLU A 81 11.70 4.03 9.34
CA GLU A 81 13.02 3.43 9.55
C GLU A 81 13.63 2.87 8.26
N SER A 82 12.80 2.62 7.25
CA SER A 82 13.20 2.16 5.92
C SER A 82 13.23 3.28 4.86
N ARG A 83 13.05 4.56 5.23
CA ARG A 83 13.04 5.70 4.30
C ARG A 83 14.41 5.82 3.59
N LEU A 84 14.38 6.12 2.29
CA LEU A 84 15.60 6.44 1.56
C LEU A 84 16.05 7.85 1.92
N GLY A 85 17.35 8.06 2.19
CA GLY A 85 17.85 9.35 2.71
C GLY A 85 17.59 10.56 1.81
N TRP A 86 17.37 10.34 0.51
CA TRP A 86 17.02 11.40 -0.44
C TRP A 86 15.52 11.67 -0.57
N ALA A 87 14.66 10.86 0.06
CA ALA A 87 13.20 11.01 -0.04
C ALA A 87 12.70 11.98 1.05
N ASP A 88 12.56 13.25 0.69
CA ASP A 88 12.29 14.40 1.57
C ASP A 88 10.85 14.96 1.45
N ILE A 89 9.90 14.13 1.03
CA ILE A 89 8.49 14.52 0.85
C ILE A 89 7.68 14.46 2.15
N GLY A 90 6.94 15.53 2.47
CA GLY A 90 6.01 15.60 3.61
C GLY A 90 6.67 15.36 4.96
N LEU A 91 7.87 15.94 5.19
CA LEU A 91 8.67 15.70 6.39
C LEU A 91 7.99 16.13 7.69
N ASP A 92 7.05 17.06 7.60
CA ASP A 92 6.22 17.60 8.66
C ASP A 92 5.05 16.68 9.04
N LEU A 93 4.72 15.69 8.21
CA LEU A 93 3.67 14.72 8.52
C LEU A 93 4.09 13.82 9.68
N PRO A 94 3.13 13.37 10.52
CA PRO A 94 3.36 12.35 11.54
C PRO A 94 4.11 11.14 11.00
N GLN A 95 5.04 10.62 11.79
CA GLN A 95 5.93 9.53 11.40
C GLN A 95 5.79 8.36 12.36
N GLU A 96 5.65 7.17 11.81
CA GLU A 96 5.49 5.93 12.56
C GLU A 96 6.45 4.85 12.04
N GLU A 97 7.04 4.10 12.97
CA GLU A 97 7.81 2.90 12.64
C GLU A 97 6.90 1.70 12.38
N THR A 98 7.41 0.74 11.62
CA THR A 98 6.73 -0.55 11.40
C THR A 98 6.48 -1.26 12.73
N ARG A 99 5.21 -1.56 13.03
CA ARG A 99 4.78 -2.28 14.24
C ARG A 99 4.70 -3.78 14.03
N GLU A 100 4.48 -4.23 12.80
CA GLU A 100 4.39 -5.64 12.48
C GLU A 100 5.76 -6.32 12.69
N ARG A 101 5.78 -7.41 13.47
CA ARG A 101 6.97 -8.21 13.74
C ARG A 101 6.67 -9.66 13.37
N PHE A 102 7.50 -10.26 12.52
CA PHE A 102 7.38 -11.64 12.05
C PHE A 102 8.76 -12.22 11.75
#